data_AF-A0A524QV56-F1
#
_entry.id   AF-A0A524QV56-F1
#
_cell.length_a   1.000
_cell.length_b   1.000
_cell.length_c   1.000
_cell.angle_alpha   90.00
_cell.angle_beta   90.00
_cell.angle_gamma   90.00
#
_symmetry.space_group_name_H-M   'P 1'
#
loop_
_entity.id
_entity.type
_entity.pdbx_description
1 polymer ?
#
loop_
_entity_poly.entity_id
_entity_poly.type
_entity_poly.pdbx_seq_one_letter_code
_entity_poly.pdbx_strand_id
1 'polypeptide(L)'
;MSQSEITPRREATEPTDEELRNAIPRNKSRLEFRVGLFVLVGIVTALFALFLLTDPSTFRGRYRISTVVEDAGGIRRGDPVQMRGVNVGRVMSFSMAPQGVRITLEIEGAWDIP
;
A
#
# COMPACT_ATOMS: atom_id res chain seq x y z
N MET A 1 -15.63 -75.24 -24.85
CA MET A 1 -15.19 -74.54 -23.62
C MET A 1 -15.50 -73.05 -23.76
N SER A 2 -16.49 -72.55 -23.03
CA SER A 2 -16.66 -71.13 -22.71
C SER A 2 -17.63 -71.07 -21.53
N GLN A 3 -17.10 -70.88 -20.32
CA GLN A 3 -17.90 -70.64 -19.12
C GLN A 3 -18.26 -69.16 -19.10
N SER A 4 -19.55 -68.84 -19.22
CA SER A 4 -20.06 -67.51 -18.93
C SER A 4 -20.20 -67.38 -17.42
N GLU A 5 -19.26 -66.70 -16.77
CA GLU A 5 -19.40 -66.28 -15.38
C GLU A 5 -20.63 -65.39 -15.24
N ILE A 6 -21.67 -65.92 -14.60
CA ILE A 6 -22.85 -65.18 -14.21
C ILE A 6 -22.42 -64.28 -13.05
N THR A 7 -21.98 -63.06 -13.37
CA THR A 7 -21.74 -62.03 -12.35
C THR A 7 -23.08 -61.78 -11.65
N PRO A 8 -23.18 -61.92 -10.31
CA PRO A 8 -24.42 -61.62 -9.61
C PRO A 8 -24.68 -60.13 -9.81
N ARG A 9 -25.75 -59.81 -10.54
CA ARG A 9 -26.24 -58.45 -10.70
C ARG A 9 -26.53 -57.92 -9.30
N ARG A 10 -25.61 -57.14 -8.73
CA ARG A 10 -25.82 -56.38 -7.51
C ARG A 10 -27.11 -55.61 -7.72
N GLU A 11 -28.14 -55.99 -6.99
CA GLU A 11 -29.37 -55.25 -6.85
C GLU A 11 -28.95 -53.88 -6.30
N ALA A 12 -28.87 -52.90 -7.18
CA ALA A 12 -28.61 -51.53 -6.79
C ALA A 12 -29.89 -51.07 -6.10
N THR A 13 -29.95 -51.29 -4.78
CA THR A 13 -30.99 -50.72 -3.92
C THR A 13 -31.05 -49.24 -4.24
N GLU A 14 -32.17 -48.77 -4.77
CA GLU A 14 -32.36 -47.36 -5.08
C GLU A 14 -32.13 -46.59 -3.78
N PRO A 15 -31.21 -45.61 -3.77
CA PRO A 15 -30.90 -44.87 -2.56
C PRO A 15 -32.19 -44.24 -2.05
N THR A 16 -32.50 -44.51 -0.80
CA THR A 16 -33.75 -44.05 -0.18
C THR A 16 -33.82 -42.52 -0.22
N ASP A 17 -35.03 -41.97 -0.35
CA ASP A 17 -35.24 -40.50 -0.40
C ASP A 17 -34.59 -39.76 0.79
N GLU A 18 -34.43 -40.45 1.92
CA GLU A 18 -33.74 -39.94 3.10
C GLU A 18 -32.21 -39.85 2.92
N GLU A 19 -31.60 -40.82 2.24
CA GLU A 19 -30.18 -40.81 1.89
C GLU A 19 -29.87 -39.73 0.84
N LEU A 20 -30.76 -39.56 -0.14
CA LEU A 20 -30.66 -38.51 -1.15
C LEU A 20 -30.75 -37.10 -0.53
N ARG A 21 -31.59 -36.90 0.49
CA ARG A 21 -31.71 -35.62 1.21
C ARG A 21 -30.49 -35.30 2.06
N ASN A 22 -29.88 -36.30 2.69
CA ASN A 22 -28.69 -36.12 3.52
C ASN A 22 -27.40 -35.95 2.70
N ALA A 23 -27.37 -36.44 1.47
CA ALA A 23 -26.23 -36.27 0.56
C ALA A 23 -26.08 -34.84 0.01
N ILE A 24 -27.09 -33.96 0.18
CA ILE A 24 -27.01 -32.56 -0.26
C ILE A 24 -26.21 -31.76 0.78
N PRO A 25 -24.97 -31.33 0.47
CA PRO A 25 -24.19 -30.55 1.41
C PRO A 25 -24.90 -29.21 1.68
N ARG A 26 -25.26 -28.99 2.95
CA ARG A 26 -25.81 -27.70 3.41
C ARG A 26 -24.76 -26.61 3.20
N ASN A 27 -25.11 -25.58 2.44
CA ASN A 27 -24.20 -24.50 2.07
C ASN A 27 -23.58 -23.82 3.32
N LYS A 28 -22.25 -23.71 3.36
CA LYS A 28 -21.52 -22.99 4.44
C LYS A 28 -21.38 -21.48 4.15
N SER A 29 -22.36 -20.90 3.47
CA SER A 29 -22.32 -19.53 2.92
C SER A 29 -22.08 -18.43 3.97
N ARG A 30 -22.56 -18.62 5.21
CA ARG A 30 -22.40 -17.60 6.28
C ARG A 30 -20.97 -17.43 6.77
N LEU A 31 -20.16 -18.49 6.77
CA LEU A 31 -18.79 -18.41 7.27
C LEU A 31 -17.90 -17.73 6.23
N GLU A 32 -18.05 -18.11 4.96
CA GLU A 32 -17.33 -17.52 3.83
C GLU A 32 -17.56 -16.00 3.75
N PHE A 33 -18.81 -15.55 3.91
CA PHE A 33 -19.14 -14.12 3.93
C PHE A 33 -18.49 -13.39 5.11
N ARG A 34 -18.51 -13.98 6.32
CA ARG A 34 -17.88 -13.38 7.51
C ARG A 34 -16.37 -13.24 7.36
N VAL A 35 -15.72 -14.24 6.77
CA VAL A 35 -14.28 -14.19 6.49
C VAL A 35 -13.97 -13.09 5.48
N GLY A 36 -14.74 -12.99 4.40
CA GLY A 36 -14.60 -11.91 3.42
C GLY A 36 -14.77 -10.53 4.05
N LEU A 37 -15.79 -10.35 4.89
CA LEU A 37 -16.03 -9.09 5.61
C LEU A 37 -14.89 -8.75 6.57
N PHE A 38 -14.36 -9.73 7.31
CA PHE A 38 -13.22 -9.52 8.21
C PHE A 38 -11.98 -9.04 7.46
N VAL A 39 -11.66 -9.67 6.32
CA VAL A 39 -10.52 -9.27 5.47
C VAL A 39 -10.74 -7.86 4.92
N LEU A 40 -11.95 -7.55 4.45
CA LEU A 40 -12.28 -6.22 3.93
C LEU A 40 -12.10 -5.13 5.00
N VAL A 41 -12.61 -5.36 6.21
CA VAL A 41 -12.43 -4.44 7.36
C VAL A 41 -10.95 -4.27 7.69
N GLY A 42 -10.17 -5.36 7.67
CA GLY A 42 -8.73 -5.32 7.89
C GLY A 42 -8.00 -4.45 6.86
N ILE A 43 -8.32 -4.60 5.56
CA ILE A 43 -7.74 -3.79 4.49
C ILE A 43 -8.12 -2.32 4.66
N VAL A 44 -9.39 -2.01 4.91
CA VAL A 44 -9.86 -0.64 5.12
C VAL A 44 -9.16 -0.01 6.32
N THR A 45 -9.02 -0.75 7.42
CA THR A 45 -8.33 -0.27 8.63
C THR A 45 -6.85 -0.03 8.36
N ALA A 46 -6.18 -0.92 7.62
CA ALA A 46 -4.77 -0.76 7.25
C ALA A 46 -4.54 0.44 6.34
N LEU A 47 -5.40 0.64 5.33
CA LEU A 47 -5.35 1.82 4.46
C LEU A 47 -5.60 3.10 5.28
N PHE A 48 -6.60 3.10 6.15
CA PHE A 48 -6.89 4.22 7.02
C PHE A 48 -5.71 4.57 7.94
N ALA A 49 -5.09 3.56 8.57
CA ALA A 49 -3.88 3.74 9.36
C ALA A 49 -2.73 4.32 8.51
N LEU A 50 -2.52 3.81 7.29
CA LEU A 50 -1.50 4.35 6.38
C LEU A 50 -1.75 5.82 6.06
N PHE A 51 -3.01 6.22 5.83
CA PHE A 51 -3.37 7.63 5.64
C PHE A 51 -3.14 8.48 6.90
N LEU A 52 -3.39 7.95 8.09
CA LEU A 52 -3.11 8.67 9.35
C LEU A 52 -1.61 8.85 9.61
N LEU A 53 -0.80 7.82 9.28
CA LEU A 53 0.65 7.87 9.44
C LEU A 53 1.34 8.70 8.34
N THR A 54 0.72 8.81 7.17
CA THR A 54 1.23 9.62 6.05
C THR A 54 0.83 11.07 6.27
N ASP A 55 1.78 11.89 6.70
CA ASP A 55 1.55 13.33 6.88
C ASP A 55 1.11 14.00 5.55
N PRO A 56 -0.04 14.68 5.50
CA PRO A 56 -0.50 15.44 4.33
C PRO A 56 0.52 16.47 3.83
N SER A 57 1.50 16.86 4.66
CA SER A 57 2.65 17.67 4.27
C SER A 57 3.46 17.06 3.11
N THR A 58 3.44 15.74 2.94
CA THR A 58 4.13 15.06 1.83
C THR A 58 3.50 15.37 0.46
N PHE A 59 2.19 15.67 0.43
CA PHE A 59 1.42 15.93 -0.78
C PHE A 59 1.28 17.43 -1.14
N ARG A 60 1.63 18.36 -0.23
CA ARG A 60 1.77 19.77 -0.58
C ARG A 60 3.03 19.91 -1.43
N GLY A 61 2.83 19.99 -2.75
CA GLY A 61 3.87 19.92 -3.79
C GLY A 61 5.17 20.60 -3.37
N ARG A 62 6.27 19.86 -3.41
CA ARG A 62 7.60 20.39 -3.09
C ARG A 62 8.18 21.00 -4.36
N TYR A 63 8.76 22.18 -4.25
CA TYR A 63 9.44 22.82 -5.36
C TYR A 63 10.92 23.00 -5.04
N ARG A 64 11.74 23.00 -6.11
CA ARG A 64 13.19 23.13 -5.99
C ARG A 64 13.62 24.52 -6.41
N ILE A 65 14.36 25.19 -5.53
CA ILE A 65 15.00 26.46 -5.81
C ILE A 65 16.50 26.21 -5.87
N SER A 66 17.20 26.82 -6.84
CA SER A 66 18.65 26.83 -6.84
C SER A 66 19.18 28.24 -6.66
N THR A 67 20.16 28.42 -5.80
CA THR A 67 20.87 29.69 -5.61
C THR A 67 22.38 29.47 -5.73
N VAL A 68 23.13 30.51 -6.06
CA VAL A 68 24.60 30.48 -6.12
C VAL A 68 25.12 31.35 -4.99
N VAL A 69 25.98 30.77 -4.15
CA VAL A 69 26.69 31.48 -3.07
C VAL A 69 28.18 31.41 -3.32
N GLU A 70 28.93 32.38 -2.81
CA GLU A 70 30.39 32.41 -2.94
C GLU A 70 31.05 31.25 -2.16
N ASP A 71 30.57 31.00 -0.95
CA ASP A 71 31.03 29.91 -0.07
C ASP A 71 29.82 29.19 0.56
N ALA A 72 29.87 27.85 0.56
CA ALA A 72 28.88 26.97 1.19
C ALA A 72 29.44 26.23 2.42
N GLY A 73 30.59 26.67 2.93
CA GLY A 73 31.24 26.13 4.11
C GLY A 73 30.29 26.03 5.30
N GLY A 74 30.25 24.85 5.93
CA GLY A 74 29.40 24.58 7.09
C GLY A 74 27.99 24.10 6.78
N ILE A 75 27.51 24.21 5.54
CA ILE A 75 26.20 23.69 5.12
C ILE A 75 26.35 22.25 4.62
N ARG A 76 25.47 21.37 5.07
CA ARG A 76 25.43 19.95 4.70
C ARG A 76 24.13 19.60 4.00
N ARG A 77 24.17 18.49 3.26
CA ARG A 77 22.96 17.92 2.68
C ARG A 77 22.02 17.50 3.82
N GLY A 78 20.76 17.92 3.73
CA GLY A 78 19.73 17.66 4.73
C GLY A 78 19.55 18.78 5.74
N ASP A 79 20.42 19.80 5.76
CA ASP A 79 20.27 20.92 6.69
C ASP A 79 18.93 21.63 6.50
N PRO A 80 18.29 22.09 7.60
CA PRO A 80 16.99 22.74 7.54
C PRO A 80 17.11 24.12 6.90
N VAL A 81 16.26 24.38 5.93
CA VAL A 81 16.10 25.72 5.32
C VAL A 81 15.04 26.46 6.11
N GLN A 82 15.39 27.64 6.61
CA GLN A 82 14.52 28.41 7.48
C GLN A 82 14.16 29.75 6.85
N MET A 83 12.91 30.15 7.02
CA MET A 83 12.43 31.50 6.71
C MET A 83 11.77 32.08 7.95
N ARG A 84 12.28 33.22 8.43
CA ARG A 84 11.77 33.88 9.66
C ARG A 84 11.70 32.93 10.86
N GLY A 85 12.67 32.01 10.98
CA GLY A 85 12.75 31.02 12.07
C GLY A 85 11.84 29.80 11.91
N VAL A 86 11.09 29.69 10.82
CA VAL A 86 10.25 28.52 10.51
C VAL A 86 10.99 27.61 9.53
N ASN A 87 11.03 26.31 9.81
CA ASN A 87 11.55 25.32 8.86
C ASN A 87 10.60 25.23 7.66
N VAL A 88 11.10 25.59 6.48
CA VAL A 88 10.34 25.61 5.22
C VAL A 88 10.85 24.58 4.21
N GLY A 89 11.95 23.88 4.51
CA GLY A 89 12.59 23.03 3.52
C GLY A 89 13.92 22.43 3.95
N ARG A 90 14.63 21.85 2.98
CA ARG A 90 15.89 21.12 3.22
C ARG A 90 16.88 21.34 2.09
N VAL A 91 18.18 21.32 2.42
CA VAL A 91 19.26 21.36 1.43
C VAL A 91 19.40 20.00 0.73
N MET A 92 19.29 19.98 -0.59
CA MET A 92 19.32 18.72 -1.38
C MET A 92 20.69 18.41 -1.97
N SER A 93 21.33 19.37 -2.60
CA SER A 93 22.60 19.13 -3.29
C SER A 93 23.42 20.39 -3.47
N PHE A 94 24.70 20.17 -3.73
CA PHE A 94 25.68 21.19 -4.05
C PHE A 94 26.30 20.84 -5.40
N SER A 95 26.61 21.87 -6.18
CA SER A 95 27.32 21.75 -7.45
C SER A 95 28.25 22.95 -7.62
N MET A 96 29.44 22.72 -8.17
CA MET A 96 30.38 23.81 -8.46
C MET A 96 29.82 24.67 -9.59
N ALA A 97 29.83 25.98 -9.40
CA ALA A 97 29.46 26.98 -10.40
C ALA A 97 30.68 27.86 -10.71
N PRO A 98 30.71 28.56 -11.88
CA PRO A 98 31.85 29.39 -12.26
C PRO A 98 32.25 30.46 -11.24
N GLN A 99 31.28 30.93 -10.45
CA GLN A 99 31.43 32.01 -9.48
C GLN A 99 31.06 31.60 -8.04
N GLY A 100 31.19 30.31 -7.71
CA GLY A 100 30.95 29.79 -6.36
C GLY A 100 30.31 28.40 -6.34
N VAL A 101 29.39 28.19 -5.40
CA VAL A 101 28.69 26.93 -5.20
C VAL A 101 27.20 27.13 -5.44
N ARG A 102 26.64 26.38 -6.39
CA ARG A 102 25.19 26.29 -6.59
C ARG A 102 24.60 25.29 -5.60
N ILE A 103 23.70 25.78 -4.76
CA ILE A 103 22.95 25.01 -3.78
C ILE A 103 21.53 24.78 -4.31
N THR A 104 21.07 23.53 -4.26
CA THR A 104 19.68 23.17 -4.56
C THR A 104 18.93 22.94 -3.25
N LEU A 105 17.82 23.65 -3.09
CA LEU A 105 16.96 23.65 -1.91
C LEU A 105 15.62 23.02 -2.31
N GLU A 106 15.06 22.18 -1.46
CA GLU A 106 13.68 21.69 -1.57
C GLU A 106 12.82 22.43 -0.56
N ILE A 107 11.82 23.17 -1.03
CA ILE A 107 10.89 23.93 -0.21
C ILE A 107 9.51 23.27 -0.23
N GLU A 108 8.86 23.25 0.93
CA GLU A 108 7.49 22.78 1.08
C GLU A 108 6.51 23.81 0.50
N GLY A 109 5.66 23.40 -0.46
CA GLY A 109 4.71 24.29 -1.16
C GLY A 109 3.55 24.81 -0.30
N ALA A 110 3.65 24.73 1.02
CA ALA A 110 2.76 25.43 1.94
C ALA A 110 3.08 26.93 2.03
N TRP A 111 4.23 27.36 1.54
CA TRP A 111 4.76 28.73 1.69
C TRP A 111 4.95 29.40 0.34
N ASP A 112 4.29 30.54 0.13
CA ASP A 112 4.52 31.41 -1.02
C ASP A 112 5.74 32.27 -0.73
N ILE A 113 6.87 31.97 -1.37
CA ILE A 113 8.11 32.73 -1.22
C ILE A 113 8.15 33.77 -2.36
N PRO A 114 7.99 35.07 -2.06
CA PRO A 114 8.00 36.14 -3.05
C PRO A 114 9.39 36.38 -3.66
#